data_AF-A0A953W6J7-F1
#
_entry.id   AF-A0A953W6J7-F1
#
_cell.length_a   1.000
_cell.length_b   1.000
_cell.length_c   1.000
_cell.angle_alpha   90.00
_cell.angle_beta   90.00
_cell.angle_gamma   90.00
#
_symmetry.space_group_name_H-M   'P 1'
#
loop_
_entity.id
_entity.type
_entity.pdbx_description
1 polymer ?
#
loop_
_entity_poly.entity_id
_entity_poly.type
_entity_poly.pdbx_seq_one_letter_code
_entity_poly.pdbx_strand_id
1 'polypeptide(L)'
;MTDRLSFDEFVKELENARKPKGSIKHPFSVAWANGELTREQLGMWAIQHFYYIDAIPPQFAALYSRMPDMEGRLMLLDNLIGEDMPDAPGKSHPQLLLNFAA
;
A
#
# COMPACT_ATOMS: atom_id res chain seq x y z
N MET A 1 -29.48 10.67 14.50
CA MET A 1 -29.00 11.19 13.19
C MET A 1 -27.58 11.65 13.44
N THR A 2 -26.60 11.05 12.77
CA THR A 2 -25.25 11.62 12.72
C THR A 2 -25.33 12.81 11.77
N ASP A 3 -25.11 14.02 12.29
CA ASP A 3 -24.96 15.19 11.43
C ASP A 3 -23.79 14.95 10.46
N ARG A 4 -23.99 15.29 9.19
CA ARG A 4 -22.96 15.12 8.17
C ARG A 4 -21.88 16.18 8.40
N LEU A 5 -20.63 15.73 8.51
CA LEU A 5 -19.47 16.62 8.56
C LEU A 5 -19.36 17.43 7.26
N SER A 6 -18.87 18.67 7.35
CA SER A 6 -18.34 19.36 6.18
C SER A 6 -17.14 18.60 5.61
N PHE A 7 -16.74 18.90 4.37
CA PHE A 7 -15.59 18.23 3.74
C PHE A 7 -14.30 18.37 4.57
N ASP A 8 -14.01 19.58 5.05
CA ASP A 8 -12.81 19.85 5.85
C ASP A 8 -12.83 19.12 7.19
N GLU A 9 -14.00 19.08 7.85
CA GLU A 9 -14.19 18.31 9.08
C GLU A 9 -14.05 16.81 8.81
N PHE A 10 -14.58 16.30 7.71
CA PHE A 10 -14.44 14.90 7.32
C PHE A 10 -12.97 14.52 7.10
N VAL A 11 -12.21 15.31 6.33
CA VAL A 11 -10.77 15.08 6.11
C VAL A 11 -10.02 15.08 7.43
N LYS A 12 -10.27 16.07 8.29
CA LYS A 12 -9.66 16.18 9.62
C LYS A 12 -9.95 14.96 10.49
N GLU A 13 -11.19 14.49 10.51
CA GLU A 13 -11.58 13.31 11.29
C GLU A 13 -10.99 12.02 10.73
N LEU A 14 -10.87 11.89 9.39
CA LEU A 14 -10.19 10.76 8.76
C LEU A 14 -8.70 10.70 9.13
N GLU A 15 -8.02 11.86 9.14
CA GLU A 15 -6.65 11.94 9.62
C GLU A 15 -6.52 11.59 11.10
N ASN A 16 -7.42 12.10 11.94
CA ASN A 16 -7.44 11.83 13.37
C ASN A 16 -7.66 10.34 13.66
N ALA A 17 -8.53 9.67 12.89
CA ALA A 17 -8.76 8.24 13.00
C ALA A 17 -7.52 7.41 12.61
N ARG A 18 -6.73 7.89 11.62
CA ARG A 18 -5.49 7.23 11.17
C ARG A 18 -4.33 7.40 12.15
N LYS A 19 -4.13 8.61 12.72
CA LYS A 19 -2.99 8.98 13.57
C LYS A 19 -2.62 7.95 14.65
N PRO A 20 -3.55 7.41 15.47
CA PRO A 20 -3.19 6.48 16.54
C PRO A 20 -2.70 5.11 16.05
N LYS A 21 -2.96 4.75 14.79
CA LYS A 21 -2.62 3.44 14.19
C LYS A 21 -1.60 3.54 13.05
N GLY A 22 -0.97 4.70 12.89
CA GLY A 22 0.03 4.91 11.85
C GLY A 22 1.29 4.07 12.10
N SER A 23 1.81 3.44 11.05
CA SER A 23 3.05 2.65 11.11
C SER A 23 4.30 3.47 11.39
N ILE A 24 4.27 4.79 11.19
CA ILE A 24 5.44 5.69 11.32
C ILE A 24 6.11 5.59 12.70
N LYS A 25 5.31 5.47 13.77
CA LYS A 25 5.83 5.38 15.15
C LYS A 25 6.05 3.94 15.63
N HIS A 26 5.79 2.94 14.78
CA HIS A 26 6.01 1.55 15.15
C HIS A 26 7.52 1.32 15.37
N PRO A 27 7.95 0.57 16.41
CA PRO A 27 9.36 0.36 16.70
C PRO A 27 10.17 -0.15 15.51
N PHE A 28 9.58 -1.05 14.70
CA PHE A 28 10.20 -1.53 13.45
C PHE A 28 10.49 -0.41 12.44
N SER A 29 9.54 0.53 12.25
CA SER A 29 9.70 1.65 11.30
C SER A 29 10.77 2.64 11.77
N VAL A 30 10.86 2.88 13.09
CA VAL A 30 11.90 3.72 13.69
C VAL A 30 13.27 3.07 13.50
N ALA A 31 13.40 1.78 13.85
CA ALA A 31 14.63 1.03 13.68
C ALA A 31 15.08 0.96 12.21
N TRP A 32 14.13 0.76 11.28
CA TRP A 32 14.41 0.83 9.84
C TRP A 32 14.97 2.19 9.43
N ALA A 33 14.29 3.28 9.81
CA ALA A 33 14.70 4.64 9.44
C ALA A 33 16.08 5.01 10.00
N ASN A 34 16.45 4.45 11.15
CA ASN A 34 17.75 4.65 11.78
C ASN A 34 18.85 3.69 11.28
N GLY A 35 18.53 2.73 10.41
CA GLY A 35 19.49 1.73 9.92
C GLY A 35 19.89 0.69 10.98
N GLU A 36 19.02 0.42 11.95
CA GLU A 36 19.30 -0.45 13.10
C GLU A 36 18.94 -1.92 12.86
N LEU A 37 18.30 -2.24 11.72
CA LEU A 37 17.87 -3.60 11.40
C LEU A 37 19.00 -4.45 10.83
N THR A 38 19.09 -5.69 11.30
CA THR A 38 20.04 -6.67 10.75
C THR A 38 19.56 -7.19 9.38
N ARG A 39 20.47 -7.78 8.60
CA ARG A 39 20.12 -8.44 7.32
C ARG A 39 19.03 -9.50 7.50
N GLU A 40 19.07 -10.25 8.60
CA GLU A 40 18.09 -11.30 8.91
C GLU A 40 16.70 -10.71 9.19
N GLN A 41 16.63 -9.61 9.95
CA GLN A 41 15.39 -8.89 10.21
C GLN A 41 14.79 -8.29 8.92
N LEU A 42 15.64 -7.71 8.05
CA LEU A 42 15.23 -7.20 6.74
C LEU A 42 14.71 -8.33 5.83
N GLY A 43 15.37 -9.49 5.83
CA GLY A 43 14.91 -10.66 5.09
C GLY A 43 13.54 -11.17 5.56
N MET A 44 13.32 -11.25 6.88
CA MET A 44 12.02 -11.64 7.45
C MET A 44 10.91 -10.64 7.12
N TRP A 45 11.23 -9.35 7.09
CA TRP A 45 10.31 -8.32 6.61
C TRP A 45 9.99 -8.52 5.13
N ALA A 46 11.00 -8.72 4.27
CA ALA A 46 10.82 -8.85 2.84
C ALA A 46 9.92 -10.03 2.46
N ILE A 47 10.05 -11.17 3.15
CA ILE A 47 9.16 -12.35 2.95
C ILE A 47 7.69 -11.98 3.22
N GLN A 48 7.41 -11.33 4.35
CA GLN A 48 6.05 -10.94 4.70
C GLN A 48 5.52 -9.84 3.77
N HIS A 49 6.38 -8.89 3.40
CA HIS A 49 6.00 -7.79 2.53
C HIS A 49 5.73 -8.24 1.10
N PHE A 50 6.42 -9.28 0.61
CA PHE A 50 6.14 -9.88 -0.68
C PHE A 50 4.69 -10.35 -0.78
N TYR A 51 4.21 -11.15 0.18
CA TYR A 51 2.82 -11.63 0.16
C TYR A 51 1.79 -10.52 0.34
N TYR A 52 2.16 -9.42 1.02
CA TYR A 52 1.30 -8.25 1.12
C TYR A 52 1.15 -7.54 -0.24
N ILE A 53 2.26 -7.32 -0.95
CA ILE A 53 2.28 -6.60 -2.24
C ILE A 53 1.74 -7.45 -3.39
N ASP A 54 2.06 -8.74 -3.45
CA ASP A 54 1.57 -9.67 -4.48
C ASP A 54 0.02 -9.77 -4.48
N ALA A 55 -0.61 -9.51 -3.34
CA ALA A 55 -2.06 -9.48 -3.22
C ALA A 55 -2.72 -8.16 -3.70
N ILE A 56 -1.96 -7.10 -3.99
CA ILE A 56 -2.51 -5.78 -4.36
C ILE A 56 -3.15 -5.77 -5.76
N PRO A 57 -2.53 -6.29 -6.84
CA PRO A 57 -3.16 -6.35 -8.16
C PRO A 57 -4.57 -6.97 -8.17
N PRO A 58 -4.81 -8.17 -7.59
CA PRO A 58 -6.15 -8.75 -7.59
C PRO A 58 -7.15 -7.93 -6.74
N GLN A 59 -6.69 -7.20 -5.72
CA GLN A 59 -7.54 -6.29 -4.96
C GLN A 59 -7.98 -5.08 -5.79
N PHE A 60 -7.06 -4.47 -6.56
CA PHE A 60 -7.43 -3.39 -7.48
C PHE A 60 -8.38 -3.87 -8.58
N ALA A 61 -8.15 -5.05 -9.17
CA ALA A 61 -9.08 -5.63 -10.13
C ALA A 61 -10.48 -5.86 -9.53
N ALA A 62 -10.54 -6.37 -8.29
CA ALA A 62 -11.79 -6.55 -7.57
C ALA A 62 -12.52 -5.23 -7.33
N LEU A 63 -11.82 -4.17 -6.93
CA LEU A 63 -12.42 -2.84 -6.75
C LEU A 63 -12.87 -2.24 -8.09
N TYR A 64 -12.04 -2.35 -9.13
CA TYR A 64 -12.34 -1.86 -10.48
C TYR A 64 -13.67 -2.41 -10.99
N SER A 65 -13.87 -3.73 -10.88
CA SER A 65 -15.08 -4.41 -11.35
C SER A 65 -16.38 -3.93 -10.69
N ARG A 66 -16.28 -3.33 -9.49
CA ARG A 66 -17.42 -2.87 -8.69
C ARG A 66 -17.58 -1.35 -8.69
N MET A 67 -16.64 -0.61 -9.29
CA MET A 67 -16.64 0.85 -9.27
C MET A 67 -17.64 1.39 -10.31
N PRO A 68 -18.72 2.08 -9.85
CA PRO A 68 -19.75 2.59 -10.75
C PRO A 68 -19.29 3.85 -11.50
N ASP A 69 -18.35 4.60 -10.92
CA ASP A 69 -17.80 5.82 -11.48
C ASP A 69 -16.67 5.53 -12.47
N MET A 70 -16.72 6.18 -13.64
CA MET A 70 -15.77 5.93 -14.71
C MET A 70 -14.38 6.48 -14.38
N GLU A 71 -14.30 7.67 -13.78
CA GLU A 71 -13.03 8.28 -13.40
C GLU A 71 -12.33 7.43 -12.35
N GLY A 72 -13.07 6.98 -11.32
CA GLY A 72 -12.59 6.03 -10.31
C GLY A 72 -12.11 4.71 -10.91
N ARG A 73 -12.80 4.17 -11.93
CA ARG A 73 -12.33 2.97 -12.64
C ARG A 73 -11.00 3.21 -13.35
N LEU A 74 -10.83 4.33 -14.04
CA LEU A 74 -9.58 4.63 -14.75
C LEU A 74 -8.41 4.80 -13.77
N MET A 75 -8.63 5.42 -12.61
CA MET A 75 -7.62 5.52 -11.55
C MET A 75 -7.23 4.13 -11.00
N LEU A 76 -8.20 3.24 -10.76
CA LEU A 76 -7.92 1.87 -10.32
C LEU A 76 -7.18 1.04 -11.38
N LEU A 77 -7.50 1.24 -12.65
CA LEU A 77 -6.82 0.58 -13.76
C LEU A 77 -5.37 1.04 -13.89
N ASP A 78 -5.11 2.34 -13.76
CA ASP A 78 -3.75 2.90 -13.76
C ASP A 78 -2.91 2.33 -12.62
N ASN A 79 -3.48 2.29 -11.40
CA ASN A 79 -2.82 1.64 -10.26
C ASN A 79 -2.53 0.16 -10.53
N LEU A 80 -3.49 -0.60 -11.06
CA LEU A 80 -3.28 -2.02 -11.38
C LEU A 80 -2.15 -2.23 -12.38
N ILE A 81 -2.12 -1.45 -13.46
CA ILE A 81 -1.06 -1.51 -14.48
C ILE A 81 0.29 -1.15 -13.85
N GLY A 82 0.32 -0.17 -12.94
CA GLY A 82 1.53 0.23 -12.22
C GLY A 82 2.06 -0.84 -11.26
N GLU A 83 1.20 -1.67 -10.66
CA GLU A 83 1.63 -2.77 -9.79
C GLU A 83 2.20 -3.96 -10.60
N ASP A 84 1.49 -4.38 -11.66
CA ASP A 84 1.83 -5.55 -12.48
C ASP A 84 2.92 -5.25 -13.54
N MET A 85 3.02 -4.00 -14.00
CA MET A 85 3.98 -3.53 -15.00
C MET A 85 4.08 -4.47 -16.22
N PRO A 86 3.00 -4.70 -16.98
CA PRO A 86 2.95 -5.72 -18.05
C PRO A 86 4.00 -5.50 -19.14
N ASP A 87 4.35 -4.25 -19.45
CA ASP A 87 5.37 -3.89 -20.44
C ASP A 87 6.81 -4.01 -19.90
N ALA A 88 6.98 -4.16 -18.59
CA ALA A 88 8.27 -4.36 -17.94
C ALA A 88 8.12 -5.27 -16.70
N PRO A 89 7.82 -6.58 -16.86
CA PRO A 89 7.50 -7.47 -15.73
C PRO A 89 8.63 -7.57 -14.69
N GLY A 90 9.89 -7.37 -15.11
CA GLY A 90 11.06 -7.31 -14.21
C GLY A 90 11.04 -6.13 -13.22
N LYS A 91 10.12 -5.18 -13.40
CA LYS A 91 9.92 -4.00 -12.55
C LYS A 91 8.57 -4.00 -11.83
N SER A 92 7.81 -5.09 -11.89
CA SER A 92 6.59 -5.22 -11.08
C SER A 92 6.95 -5.12 -9.59
N HIS A 93 6.03 -4.62 -8.76
CA HIS A 93 6.32 -4.41 -7.35
C HIS A 93 6.71 -5.71 -6.59
N PRO A 94 6.07 -6.87 -6.84
CA PRO A 94 6.51 -8.14 -6.26
C PRO A 94 7.94 -8.51 -6.70
N GLN A 95 8.29 -8.29 -7.98
CA GLN A 95 9.63 -8.61 -8.49
C GLN A 95 10.69 -7.69 -7.90
N LEU A 96 10.39 -6.41 -7.70
CA LEU A 96 11.30 -5.49 -7.02
C LEU A 96 11.58 -5.92 -5.57
N LEU A 97 10.57 -6.45 -4.86
CA LEU A 97 10.76 -7.01 -3.51
C LEU A 97 11.62 -8.27 -3.52
N LEU A 98 11.44 -9.17 -4.48
CA LEU A 98 12.31 -10.34 -4.63
C LEU A 98 13.76 -9.93 -4.88
N ASN A 99 13.98 -8.91 -5.71
CA ASN A 99 15.32 -8.37 -5.98
C ASN A 99 15.94 -7.73 -4.73
N PHE A 100 15.13 -7.05 -3.91
CA PHE A 100 15.59 -6.51 -2.63
C PHE A 100 15.97 -7.62 -1.62
N ALA A 101 15.26 -8.75 -1.65
CA ALA A 101 15.47 -9.85 -0.71
C ALA A 101 16.70 -10.72 -1.01
N ALA A 102 17.19 -10.72 -2.26
CA ALA A 102 18.34 -11.50 -2.71
C ALA A 102 19.67 -10.99 -2.08
#